data_AF-A0A820CE89-F1
#
_entry.id   AF-A0A820CE89-F1
#
_cell.length_a   1.000
_cell.length_b   1.000
_cell.length_c   1.000
_cell.angle_alpha   90.00
_cell.angle_beta   90.00
_cell.angle_gamma   90.00
#
_symmetry.space_group_name_H-M   'P 1'
#
loop_
_entity.id
_entity.type
_entity.pdbx_description
1 polymer ?
#
loop_
_entity_poly.entity_id
_entity_poly.type
_entity_poly.pdbx_seq_one_letter_code
_entity_poly.pdbx_strand_id
1 'polypeptide(L)'
;GSLVYKFDKLLIRHWDEYILGRRHHPLIVSIERNAKGIFYFTSEPKDVLFGIDSDSPTRPLGYGKTQWSFSANGNKFAFTRRYDEKNEAAWSTDLDIFTVDLTKPNLQPMCITCENLATDTDPSYSPIDDQILVYRSQSVLGYESDQFKVKLYNNSNSKITLLNDWNYSIQAITWSLDGQSLFLQLGEEARTVIYKLFNILSNNSSPIRLINTGSSFDINIHPTNNDIFVFRHGSIIKPINVYLYSSQRSLRAVTNHNTNLLSKVRISTQVETFNFTGAKNETVWGWHVAPVNGTSQKAPLAFLIHGGPQNSWYDVWTYDLNFQTFSSQGYAIIAINFHGSDSYGQNFTDSITGQYGTLPYDDLKLGLSAALARYNYIDGNRAVALGGSYGGYMINWIAGHPEMSRRFKAFICHAGIFDLREFAYSTEELWFIEHDAGNFTPYGNPEAFEKFNPVNHVRNWSQPMLIIHGGRDYRIPDTQRISAFTALQRRGVPSRMFYWINNNTILFLSNRASSSLYQLFQLNLPNDVSAMHNFLDPVQITDYPLGIDNLLVNRQATRLAFSCQVYANLSIQQTANRQAVEKTSGSLV
;
A
#
# COMPACT_ATOMS: atom_id res chain seq x y z
N GLY A 1 18.57 -13.74 -30.63
CA GLY A 1 17.19 -14.05 -31.03
C GLY A 1 16.25 -13.14 -30.26
N SER A 2 14.98 -13.06 -30.65
CA SER A 2 13.95 -12.42 -29.81
C SER A 2 13.55 -13.38 -28.68
N LEU A 3 13.40 -12.86 -27.46
CA LEU A 3 12.85 -13.64 -26.35
C LEU A 3 11.34 -13.83 -26.58
N VAL A 4 10.87 -15.07 -26.42
CA VAL A 4 9.44 -15.43 -26.45
C VAL A 4 9.14 -16.12 -25.14
N TYR A 5 8.10 -15.67 -24.45
CA TYR A 5 7.66 -16.25 -23.18
C TYR A 5 6.33 -16.98 -23.38
N LYS A 6 6.20 -18.15 -22.76
CA LYS A 6 4.94 -18.89 -22.69
C LYS A 6 4.23 -18.58 -21.37
N PHE A 7 2.95 -18.24 -21.44
CA PHE A 7 2.08 -18.07 -20.27
C PHE A 7 0.87 -18.99 -20.41
N ASP A 8 0.71 -19.92 -19.47
CA ASP A 8 -0.44 -20.83 -19.41
C ASP A 8 -1.50 -20.38 -18.37
N LYS A 9 -1.18 -19.36 -17.57
CA LYS A 9 -2.04 -18.81 -16.51
C LYS A 9 -1.83 -17.31 -16.28
N LEU A 10 -2.82 -16.68 -15.65
CA LEU A 10 -2.64 -15.37 -15.01
C LEU A 10 -1.98 -15.55 -13.63
N LEU A 11 -1.27 -14.57 -13.09
CA LEU A 11 -0.93 -13.27 -13.69
C LEU A 11 0.27 -13.40 -14.65
N ILE A 12 0.18 -12.78 -15.84
CA ILE A 12 1.36 -12.66 -16.74
C ILE A 12 2.28 -11.51 -16.33
N ARG A 13 1.73 -10.52 -15.61
CA ARG A 13 2.38 -9.31 -15.13
C ARG A 13 1.67 -8.81 -13.88
N HIS A 14 2.39 -8.16 -12.97
CA HIS A 14 1.85 -7.58 -11.73
C HIS A 14 2.55 -6.24 -11.50
N TRP A 15 1.77 -5.15 -11.41
CA TRP A 15 2.24 -3.77 -11.27
C TRP A 15 3.15 -3.29 -12.39
N ASP A 16 4.43 -3.64 -12.37
CA ASP A 16 5.45 -3.17 -13.31
C ASP A 16 6.41 -4.26 -13.79
N GLU A 17 6.18 -5.49 -13.35
CA GLU A 17 7.01 -6.64 -13.68
C GLU A 17 6.21 -7.76 -14.36
N TYR A 18 6.87 -8.49 -15.25
CA TYR A 18 6.32 -9.74 -15.80
C TYR A 18 6.59 -10.89 -14.83
N ILE A 19 5.61 -11.78 -14.66
CA ILE A 19 5.77 -12.97 -13.81
C ILE A 19 6.36 -14.11 -14.64
N LEU A 20 7.69 -14.21 -14.62
CA LEU A 20 8.45 -15.17 -15.42
C LEU A 20 8.75 -16.49 -14.67
N GLY A 21 7.89 -16.86 -13.71
CA GLY A 21 7.96 -18.15 -12.98
C GLY A 21 8.87 -18.19 -11.75
N ARG A 22 9.59 -17.11 -11.43
CA ARG A 22 10.35 -16.99 -10.16
C ARG A 22 9.45 -16.50 -9.02
N ARG A 23 9.57 -17.12 -7.85
CA ARG A 23 8.80 -16.86 -6.64
C ARG A 23 9.69 -16.42 -5.49
N HIS A 24 9.22 -15.51 -4.64
CA HIS A 24 9.83 -15.24 -3.34
C HIS A 24 9.48 -16.39 -2.41
N HIS A 25 10.48 -17.16 -2.00
CA HIS A 25 10.30 -18.20 -0.99
C HIS A 25 10.97 -17.79 0.32
N PRO A 26 10.41 -18.13 1.50
CA PRO A 26 11.09 -18.00 2.78
C PRO A 26 12.14 -19.10 2.94
N LEU A 27 13.39 -18.68 3.18
CA LEU A 27 14.51 -19.53 3.51
C LEU A 27 14.83 -19.37 5.00
N ILE A 28 14.88 -20.47 5.74
CA ILE A 28 15.21 -20.47 7.17
C ILE A 28 16.58 -21.09 7.37
N VAL A 29 17.43 -20.41 8.11
CA VAL A 29 18.78 -20.87 8.43
C VAL A 29 19.07 -20.71 9.92
N SER A 30 19.80 -21.66 10.49
CA SER A 30 20.33 -21.54 11.85
C SER A 30 21.55 -20.63 11.87
N ILE A 31 21.63 -19.76 12.88
CA ILE A 31 22.72 -18.80 13.03
C ILE A 31 23.31 -18.88 14.43
N GLU A 32 24.59 -18.56 14.55
CA GLU A 32 25.27 -18.34 15.81
C GLU A 32 26.03 -17.02 15.78
N ARG A 33 26.19 -16.40 16.96
CA ARG A 33 26.90 -15.14 17.12
C ARG A 33 28.27 -15.41 17.73
N ASN A 34 29.34 -15.03 17.03
CA ASN A 34 30.69 -15.16 17.57
C ASN A 34 30.98 -14.10 18.66
N ALA A 35 32.13 -14.21 19.32
CA ALA A 35 32.56 -13.28 20.39
C ALA A 35 32.69 -11.81 19.95
N LYS A 36 32.86 -11.55 18.64
CA LYS A 36 32.90 -10.20 18.05
C LYS A 36 31.51 -9.67 17.68
N GLY A 37 30.47 -10.45 17.90
CA GLY A 37 29.08 -10.08 17.63
C GLY A 37 28.63 -10.28 16.18
N ILE A 38 29.43 -10.98 15.37
CA ILE A 38 29.12 -11.30 13.97
C ILE A 38 28.32 -12.60 13.93
N PHE A 39 27.22 -12.60 13.18
CA PHE A 39 26.42 -13.79 12.93
C PHE A 39 27.01 -14.62 11.79
N TYR A 40 27.04 -15.93 11.94
CA TYR A 40 27.40 -16.89 10.89
C TYR A 40 26.38 -18.01 10.81
N PHE A 41 26.27 -18.62 9.64
CA PHE A 41 25.35 -19.73 9.42
C PHE A 41 25.92 -21.02 10.01
N THR A 42 25.05 -21.79 10.66
CA THR A 42 25.39 -23.10 11.22
C THR A 42 24.60 -24.24 10.57
N SER A 43 23.78 -23.91 9.58
CA SER A 43 23.09 -24.87 8.73
C SER A 43 23.02 -24.34 7.29
N GLU A 44 22.69 -25.23 6.35
CA GLU A 44 22.20 -24.80 5.04
C GLU A 44 20.83 -24.13 5.17
N PRO A 45 20.50 -23.12 4.34
CA PRO A 45 19.17 -22.55 4.26
C PRO A 45 18.14 -23.58 3.79
N LYS A 46 17.02 -23.67 4.51
CA LYS A 46 15.89 -24.54 4.17
C LYS A 46 14.74 -23.74 3.58
N ASP A 47 14.28 -24.14 2.41
CA ASP A 47 13.13 -23.54 1.74
C ASP A 47 11.82 -24.07 2.34
N VAL A 48 11.04 -23.15 2.91
CA VAL A 48 9.74 -23.42 3.53
C VAL A 48 8.67 -23.76 2.48
N LEU A 49 8.85 -23.28 1.24
CA LEU A 49 7.93 -23.45 0.12
C LEU A 49 8.51 -24.34 -0.99
N PHE A 50 9.53 -25.16 -0.69
CA PHE A 50 10.10 -26.04 -1.71
C PHE A 50 9.03 -26.95 -2.33
N GLY A 51 8.93 -26.93 -3.66
CA GLY A 51 7.93 -27.66 -4.42
C GLY A 51 6.57 -26.97 -4.54
N ILE A 52 6.41 -25.77 -3.98
CA ILE A 52 5.14 -25.04 -3.95
C ILE A 52 5.24 -23.76 -4.78
N ASP A 53 4.38 -23.62 -5.79
CA ASP A 53 4.36 -22.46 -6.69
C ASP A 53 3.61 -21.28 -6.07
N SER A 54 4.23 -20.58 -5.11
CA SER A 54 3.61 -19.44 -4.42
C SER A 54 4.64 -18.44 -3.92
N ASP A 55 4.23 -17.19 -3.77
CA ASP A 55 5.05 -16.12 -3.19
C ASP A 55 4.77 -15.96 -1.68
N SER A 56 5.83 -15.98 -0.88
CA SER A 56 5.84 -15.49 0.49
C SER A 56 7.16 -14.72 0.77
N PRO A 57 7.11 -13.43 1.18
CA PRO A 57 5.88 -12.64 1.30
C PRO A 57 5.19 -12.46 -0.06
N THR A 58 3.90 -12.20 -0.04
CA THR A 58 3.05 -12.11 -1.24
C THR A 58 3.42 -10.90 -2.09
N ARG A 59 3.41 -11.02 -3.41
CA ARG A 59 3.59 -9.87 -4.30
C ARG A 59 2.32 -9.00 -4.38
N PRO A 60 2.47 -7.70 -4.69
CA PRO A 60 3.71 -6.96 -4.93
C PRO A 60 4.19 -6.18 -3.69
N LEU A 61 3.36 -6.08 -2.65
CA LEU A 61 3.58 -5.25 -1.46
C LEU A 61 3.85 -6.04 -0.16
N GLY A 62 3.84 -7.37 -0.21
CA GLY A 62 4.14 -8.16 0.98
C GLY A 62 5.56 -7.89 1.46
N TYR A 63 5.69 -7.67 2.77
CA TYR A 63 6.98 -7.54 3.43
C TYR A 63 7.14 -8.69 4.41
N GLY A 64 8.28 -9.38 4.38
CA GLY A 64 8.55 -10.45 5.34
C GLY A 64 8.53 -9.96 6.79
N LYS A 65 8.77 -8.67 7.04
CA LYS A 65 8.64 -8.07 8.38
C LYS A 65 7.22 -8.16 8.95
N THR A 66 6.18 -8.11 8.11
CA THR A 66 4.78 -8.13 8.57
C THR A 66 4.12 -9.46 8.27
N GLN A 67 4.42 -10.06 7.11
CA GLN A 67 3.81 -11.30 6.66
C GLN A 67 4.49 -12.55 7.21
N TRP A 68 5.59 -12.43 7.96
CA TRP A 68 6.24 -13.54 8.62
C TRP A 68 6.39 -13.31 10.11
N SER A 69 6.37 -14.41 10.87
CA SER A 69 6.60 -14.35 12.31
C SER A 69 7.20 -15.65 12.83
N PHE A 70 8.24 -15.54 13.64
CA PHE A 70 8.72 -16.64 14.48
C PHE A 70 7.92 -16.70 15.78
N SER A 71 7.65 -17.92 16.27
CA SER A 71 7.17 -18.10 17.64
C SER A 71 8.19 -17.58 18.66
N ALA A 72 7.75 -17.31 19.89
CA ALA A 72 8.61 -16.77 20.95
C ALA A 72 9.88 -17.61 21.16
N ASN A 73 9.75 -18.94 21.08
CA ASN A 73 10.86 -19.87 21.21
C ASN A 73 11.65 -20.13 19.91
N GLY A 74 11.25 -19.55 18.77
CA GLY A 74 11.90 -19.72 17.47
C GLY A 74 11.74 -21.09 16.81
N ASN A 75 10.89 -21.98 17.35
CA ASN A 75 10.69 -23.34 16.82
C ASN A 75 9.57 -23.41 15.78
N LYS A 76 8.68 -22.43 15.72
CA LYS A 76 7.66 -22.34 14.66
C LYS A 76 7.86 -21.08 13.84
N PHE A 77 7.43 -21.14 12.59
CA PHE A 77 7.38 -20.01 11.68
C PHE A 77 6.01 -19.91 11.05
N ALA A 78 5.40 -18.73 11.10
CA ALA A 78 4.14 -18.42 10.45
C ALA A 78 4.41 -17.49 9.28
N PHE A 79 3.67 -17.67 8.19
CA PHE A 79 3.79 -16.84 7.01
C PHE A 79 2.48 -16.72 6.23
N THR A 80 2.27 -15.58 5.58
CA THR A 80 1.20 -15.39 4.59
C THR A 80 1.64 -15.95 3.25
N ARG A 81 0.73 -16.64 2.55
CA ARG A 81 0.89 -16.92 1.11
C ARG A 81 -0.45 -16.98 0.39
N ARG A 82 -0.39 -16.96 -0.94
CA ARG A 82 -1.53 -17.16 -1.85
C ARG A 82 -1.57 -18.59 -2.39
N TYR A 83 -2.76 -19.13 -2.65
CA TYR A 83 -2.95 -20.40 -3.37
C TYR A 83 -2.85 -20.23 -4.90
N ASP A 84 -1.65 -19.95 -5.39
CA ASP A 84 -1.37 -19.72 -6.82
C ASP A 84 -1.52 -20.97 -7.69
N GLU A 85 -1.51 -22.15 -7.06
CA GLU A 85 -1.79 -23.44 -7.68
C GLU A 85 -3.22 -23.57 -8.22
N LYS A 86 -4.19 -22.78 -7.72
CA LYS A 86 -5.58 -22.79 -8.19
C LYS A 86 -5.81 -22.02 -9.50
N ASN A 87 -4.80 -21.27 -9.97
CA ASN A 87 -4.93 -20.42 -11.17
C ASN A 87 -6.02 -19.34 -11.03
N GLU A 88 -6.24 -18.82 -9.82
CA GLU A 88 -7.25 -17.79 -9.51
C GLU A 88 -6.61 -16.47 -9.04
N ALA A 89 -5.28 -16.40 -9.07
CA ALA A 89 -4.50 -15.32 -8.48
C ALA A 89 -4.89 -13.92 -9.01
N ALA A 90 -5.49 -13.84 -10.19
CA ALA A 90 -5.89 -12.60 -10.85
C ALA A 90 -7.30 -12.09 -10.49
N TRP A 91 -8.18 -12.93 -9.93
CA TRP A 91 -9.56 -12.53 -9.56
C TRP A 91 -9.95 -12.95 -8.14
N SER A 92 -8.98 -13.41 -7.35
CA SER A 92 -9.16 -13.75 -5.95
C SER A 92 -8.31 -12.85 -5.06
N THR A 93 -8.82 -12.53 -3.88
CA THR A 93 -8.03 -11.90 -2.80
C THR A 93 -7.57 -12.90 -1.74
N ASP A 94 -7.89 -14.18 -1.93
CA ASP A 94 -7.61 -15.28 -0.99
C ASP A 94 -6.10 -15.36 -0.66
N LEU A 95 -5.79 -14.97 0.57
CA LEU A 95 -4.49 -15.13 1.20
C LEU A 95 -4.71 -15.88 2.50
N ASP A 96 -3.78 -16.75 2.83
CA ASP A 96 -3.88 -17.61 3.99
C ASP A 96 -2.63 -17.57 4.85
N ILE A 97 -2.83 -17.84 6.14
CA ILE A 97 -1.77 -18.03 7.11
C ILE A 97 -1.41 -19.51 7.19
N PHE A 98 -0.11 -19.78 7.07
CA PHE A 98 0.49 -21.09 7.25
C PHE A 98 1.44 -21.07 8.43
N THR A 99 1.60 -22.23 9.05
CA THR A 99 2.60 -22.45 10.10
C THR A 99 3.46 -23.65 9.76
N VAL A 100 4.73 -23.62 10.16
CA VAL A 100 5.66 -24.74 10.00
C VAL A 100 6.47 -24.95 11.27
N ASP A 101 6.68 -26.21 11.63
CA ASP A 101 7.54 -26.63 12.75
C ASP A 101 8.99 -26.77 12.26
N LEU A 102 9.85 -25.86 12.70
CA LEU A 102 11.26 -25.77 12.34
C LEU A 102 12.15 -26.77 13.11
N THR A 103 11.58 -27.55 14.03
CA THR A 103 12.29 -28.66 14.69
C THR A 103 12.29 -29.92 13.82
N LYS A 104 11.40 -30.00 12.83
CA LYS A 104 11.32 -31.15 11.93
C LYS A 104 12.37 -31.04 10.81
N PRO A 105 12.95 -32.17 10.37
CA PRO A 105 13.90 -32.17 9.26
C PRO A 105 13.21 -31.81 7.94
N ASN A 106 12.00 -32.35 7.72
CA ASN A 106 11.14 -32.05 6.58
C ASN A 106 10.14 -30.95 6.97
N LEU A 107 10.25 -29.80 6.33
CA LEU A 107 9.36 -28.67 6.55
C LEU A 107 8.07 -28.92 5.79
N GLN A 108 6.94 -28.97 6.50
CA GLN A 108 5.61 -29.17 5.94
C GLN A 108 4.70 -28.04 6.45
N PRO A 109 4.44 -27.01 5.62
CA PRO A 109 3.52 -25.95 6.00
C PRO A 109 2.10 -26.47 6.20
N MET A 110 1.48 -26.08 7.31
CA MET A 110 0.09 -26.35 7.64
C MET A 110 -0.71 -25.05 7.56
N CYS A 111 -1.75 -25.05 6.73
CA CYS A 111 -2.69 -23.93 6.67
C CYS A 111 -3.55 -23.87 7.93
N ILE A 112 -3.73 -22.68 8.49
CA ILE A 112 -4.58 -22.47 9.67
C ILE A 112 -5.84 -21.63 9.38
N THR A 113 -5.94 -21.03 8.20
CA THR A 113 -7.05 -20.11 7.84
C THR A 113 -7.83 -20.48 6.58
N CYS A 114 -7.49 -21.58 5.91
CA CYS A 114 -8.02 -21.99 4.58
C CYS A 114 -9.54 -22.12 4.42
N GLU A 115 -10.29 -22.05 5.52
CA GLU A 115 -11.76 -22.00 5.47
C GLU A 115 -12.26 -20.60 5.08
N ASN A 116 -11.47 -19.55 5.32
CA ASN A 116 -11.76 -18.20 4.89
C ASN A 116 -11.27 -18.02 3.45
N LEU A 117 -12.16 -17.63 2.54
CA LEU A 117 -11.81 -17.39 1.13
C LEU A 117 -11.43 -15.92 0.86
N ALA A 118 -11.45 -15.07 1.88
CA ALA A 118 -10.99 -13.70 1.83
C ALA A 118 -9.53 -13.58 2.32
N THR A 119 -9.02 -12.37 2.46
CA THR A 119 -7.63 -12.15 2.86
C THR A 119 -7.40 -12.41 4.35
N ASP A 120 -6.57 -13.39 4.68
CA ASP A 120 -5.90 -13.53 5.98
C ASP A 120 -4.40 -13.26 5.83
N THR A 121 -3.87 -12.29 6.59
CA THR A 121 -2.49 -11.81 6.42
C THR A 121 -1.86 -11.26 7.70
N ASP A 122 -0.58 -10.92 7.60
CA ASP A 122 0.27 -10.40 8.67
C ASP A 122 0.19 -11.19 9.99
N PRO A 123 0.58 -12.48 9.97
CA PRO A 123 0.61 -13.30 11.16
C PRO A 123 1.67 -12.77 12.13
N SER A 124 1.35 -12.74 13.41
CA SER A 124 2.22 -12.24 14.47
C SER A 124 2.09 -13.09 15.71
N TYR A 125 3.09 -13.93 15.98
CA TYR A 125 3.11 -14.76 17.19
C TYR A 125 3.19 -13.90 18.44
N SER A 126 2.55 -14.39 19.50
CA SER A 126 2.70 -13.79 20.82
C SER A 126 4.18 -13.74 21.20
N PRO A 127 4.63 -12.63 21.81
CA PRO A 127 5.99 -12.44 22.26
C PRO A 127 6.45 -13.42 23.34
N ILE A 128 5.50 -14.08 24.02
CA ILE A 128 5.74 -14.90 25.22
C ILE A 128 5.06 -16.28 25.17
N ASP A 129 4.15 -16.53 24.22
CA ASP A 129 3.37 -17.77 24.15
C ASP A 129 3.36 -18.35 22.72
N ASP A 130 4.02 -19.50 22.54
CA ASP A 130 4.15 -20.19 21.24
C ASP A 130 2.84 -20.83 20.73
N GLN A 131 1.75 -20.76 21.50
CA GLN A 131 0.43 -21.25 21.09
C GLN A 131 -0.48 -20.15 20.57
N ILE A 132 -0.12 -18.88 20.77
CA ILE A 132 -0.97 -17.74 20.42
C ILE A 132 -0.40 -17.01 19.20
N LEU A 133 -1.22 -16.88 18.17
CA LEU A 133 -0.94 -16.14 16.96
C LEU A 133 -2.08 -15.14 16.72
N VAL A 134 -1.78 -13.89 16.39
CA VAL A 134 -2.78 -12.95 15.88
C VAL A 134 -2.50 -12.65 14.42
N TYR A 135 -3.54 -12.29 13.68
CA TYR A 135 -3.43 -11.96 12.26
C TYR A 135 -4.56 -11.01 11.85
N ARG A 136 -4.38 -10.33 10.71
CA ARG A 136 -5.41 -9.49 10.09
C ARG A 136 -6.27 -10.35 9.18
N SER A 137 -7.58 -10.12 9.19
CA SER A 137 -8.57 -10.94 8.49
C SER A 137 -9.67 -10.10 7.86
N GLN A 138 -9.91 -10.32 6.57
CA GLN A 138 -11.11 -9.89 5.83
C GLN A 138 -12.12 -11.05 5.80
N SER A 139 -13.38 -10.74 5.49
CA SER A 139 -14.51 -11.68 5.42
C SER A 139 -15.19 -11.72 4.05
N VAL A 140 -14.95 -10.73 3.18
CA VAL A 140 -15.57 -10.64 1.85
C VAL A 140 -14.59 -11.13 0.78
N LEU A 141 -14.93 -12.26 0.15
CA LEU A 141 -14.19 -12.82 -0.98
C LEU A 141 -14.11 -11.81 -2.13
N GLY A 142 -12.92 -11.67 -2.72
CA GLY A 142 -12.72 -10.84 -3.92
C GLY A 142 -12.76 -9.33 -3.65
N TYR A 143 -12.85 -8.91 -2.39
CA TYR A 143 -12.91 -7.49 -2.05
C TYR A 143 -11.68 -7.05 -1.25
N GLU A 144 -10.71 -6.44 -1.93
CA GLU A 144 -9.45 -6.03 -1.32
C GLU A 144 -9.60 -4.90 -0.29
N SER A 145 -10.69 -4.14 -0.38
CA SER A 145 -10.99 -3.02 0.51
C SER A 145 -12.00 -3.36 1.59
N ASP A 146 -12.30 -4.65 1.76
CA ASP A 146 -13.04 -5.14 2.92
C ASP A 146 -12.32 -4.76 4.23
N GLN A 147 -13.08 -4.75 5.31
CA GLN A 147 -12.56 -4.40 6.60
C GLN A 147 -11.58 -5.45 7.10
N PHE A 148 -10.32 -5.05 7.35
CA PHE A 148 -9.43 -5.88 8.15
C PHE A 148 -9.84 -5.82 9.62
N LYS A 149 -10.09 -6.98 10.20
CA LYS A 149 -10.27 -7.21 11.64
C LYS A 149 -9.09 -7.99 12.21
N VAL A 150 -8.96 -8.04 13.53
CA VAL A 150 -7.95 -8.87 14.18
C VAL A 150 -8.56 -10.19 14.62
N LYS A 151 -7.96 -11.30 14.22
CA LYS A 151 -8.29 -12.63 14.73
C LYS A 151 -7.12 -13.20 15.53
N LEU A 152 -7.45 -14.01 16.54
CA LEU A 152 -6.50 -14.76 17.37
C LEU A 152 -6.70 -16.25 17.11
N TYR A 153 -5.62 -16.93 16.75
CA TYR A 153 -5.55 -18.39 16.65
C TYR A 153 -4.83 -18.97 17.87
N ASN A 154 -5.49 -19.90 18.55
CA ASN A 154 -4.92 -20.69 19.63
C ASN A 154 -4.60 -22.11 19.12
N ASN A 155 -3.32 -22.39 18.96
CA ASN A 155 -2.83 -23.65 18.42
C ASN A 155 -3.09 -24.86 19.34
N SER A 156 -3.31 -24.65 20.63
CA SER A 156 -3.55 -25.73 21.61
C SER A 156 -4.85 -26.48 21.35
N ASN A 157 -5.83 -25.80 20.75
CA ASN A 157 -7.17 -26.32 20.48
C ASN A 157 -7.71 -25.93 19.10
N SER A 158 -6.84 -25.38 18.24
CA SER A 158 -7.18 -24.88 16.90
C SER A 158 -8.34 -23.86 16.88
N LYS A 159 -8.54 -23.10 17.96
CA LYS A 159 -9.65 -22.13 18.06
C LYS A 159 -9.26 -20.78 17.48
N ILE A 160 -10.10 -20.25 16.60
CA ILE A 160 -10.03 -18.88 16.10
C ILE A 160 -11.04 -18.00 16.85
N THR A 161 -10.61 -16.81 17.27
CA THR A 161 -11.44 -15.83 17.99
C THR A 161 -11.29 -14.44 17.37
N LEU A 162 -12.41 -13.78 17.05
CA LEU A 162 -12.41 -12.37 16.63
C LEU A 162 -12.11 -11.47 17.84
N LEU A 163 -11.10 -10.61 17.73
CA LEU A 163 -10.71 -9.66 18.77
C LEU A 163 -11.32 -8.29 18.49
N ASN A 164 -12.33 -7.93 19.29
CA ASN A 164 -13.10 -6.68 19.19
C ASN A 164 -13.81 -6.50 17.81
N ASP A 165 -15.07 -6.07 17.82
CA ASP A 165 -15.83 -5.83 16.59
C ASP A 165 -15.98 -4.32 16.35
N TRP A 166 -14.97 -3.77 15.69
CA TRP A 166 -14.87 -2.34 15.41
C TRP A 166 -15.32 -1.99 13.99
N ASN A 167 -15.44 -0.71 13.65
CA ASN A 167 -15.95 -0.23 12.35
C ASN A 167 -14.86 0.36 11.41
N TYR A 168 -13.58 0.34 11.82
CA TYR A 168 -12.47 0.82 11.00
C TYR A 168 -11.60 -0.32 10.49
N SER A 169 -10.85 -0.17 9.40
CA SER A 169 -10.01 -1.26 8.87
C SER A 169 -8.62 -1.28 9.52
N ILE A 170 -8.12 -2.45 9.96
CA ILE A 170 -6.83 -2.56 10.65
C ILE A 170 -5.74 -2.43 9.59
N GLN A 171 -4.85 -1.46 9.75
CA GLN A 171 -3.68 -1.30 8.89
C GLN A 171 -2.45 -2.07 9.42
N ALA A 172 -2.25 -2.14 10.74
CA ALA A 172 -1.14 -2.89 11.33
C ALA A 172 -1.40 -3.31 12.78
N ILE A 173 -0.71 -4.36 13.23
CA ILE A 173 -0.76 -4.92 14.59
C ILE A 173 0.67 -4.98 15.16
N THR A 174 0.86 -4.48 16.38
CA THR A 174 2.12 -4.63 17.14
C THR A 174 1.83 -5.12 18.55
N TRP A 175 2.48 -6.19 18.99
CA TRP A 175 2.35 -6.72 20.35
C TRP A 175 3.01 -5.81 21.41
N SER A 176 2.41 -5.71 22.59
CA SER A 176 3.15 -5.35 23.81
C SER A 176 4.14 -6.46 24.17
N LEU A 177 5.24 -6.18 24.87
CA LEU A 177 6.25 -7.19 25.22
C LEU A 177 5.72 -8.31 26.11
N ASP A 178 4.73 -8.00 26.94
CA ASP A 178 4.12 -8.95 27.88
C ASP A 178 3.07 -9.86 27.24
N GLY A 179 2.77 -9.68 25.94
CA GLY A 179 1.77 -10.47 25.22
C GLY A 179 0.33 -10.27 25.68
N GLN A 180 0.04 -9.23 26.47
CA GLN A 180 -1.31 -9.00 26.99
C GLN A 180 -2.12 -7.99 26.16
N SER A 181 -1.45 -7.19 25.33
CA SER A 181 -2.06 -6.08 24.60
C SER A 181 -1.56 -5.99 23.16
N LEU A 182 -2.38 -5.38 22.30
CA LEU A 182 -2.02 -5.04 20.93
C LEU A 182 -2.09 -3.53 20.73
N PHE A 183 -1.10 -2.97 20.05
CA PHE A 183 -1.15 -1.66 19.45
C PHE A 183 -1.67 -1.80 18.03
N LEU A 184 -2.74 -1.08 17.72
CA LEU A 184 -3.45 -1.15 16.45
C LEU A 184 -3.29 0.17 15.71
N GLN A 185 -2.95 0.09 14.42
CA GLN A 185 -2.88 1.24 13.52
C GLN A 185 -4.05 1.16 12.53
N LEU A 186 -4.73 2.28 12.28
CA LEU A 186 -5.92 2.34 11.43
C LEU A 186 -6.17 3.74 10.88
N GLY A 187 -6.95 3.82 9.82
CA GLY A 187 -7.47 5.08 9.28
C GLY A 187 -8.74 5.54 10.00
N GLU A 188 -8.75 6.76 10.52
CA GLU A 188 -9.92 7.39 11.14
C GLU A 188 -9.90 8.90 10.88
N GLU A 189 -10.95 9.39 10.21
CA GLU A 189 -11.13 10.80 9.86
C GLU A 189 -9.88 11.40 9.19
N ALA A 190 -9.44 10.77 8.10
CA ALA A 190 -8.24 11.17 7.35
C ALA A 190 -6.93 11.17 8.16
N ARG A 191 -6.80 10.33 9.19
CA ARG A 191 -5.56 10.19 9.97
C ARG A 191 -5.23 8.72 10.18
N THR A 192 -3.94 8.38 10.17
CA THR A 192 -3.51 7.07 10.70
C THR A 192 -3.26 7.17 12.19
N VAL A 193 -4.20 6.65 12.97
CA VAL A 193 -4.24 6.75 14.43
C VAL A 193 -3.71 5.49 15.11
N ILE A 194 -3.36 5.60 16.40
CA ILE A 194 -2.86 4.48 17.20
C ILE A 194 -3.81 4.21 18.36
N TYR A 195 -4.27 2.97 18.49
CA TYR A 195 -5.04 2.44 19.60
C TYR A 195 -4.24 1.38 20.37
N LYS A 196 -4.58 1.18 21.65
CA LYS A 196 -4.12 0.03 22.46
C LYS A 196 -5.33 -0.80 22.88
N LEU A 197 -5.36 -2.07 22.49
CA LEU A 197 -6.34 -3.08 22.90
C LEU A 197 -5.73 -3.93 24.02
N PHE A 198 -6.40 -4.01 25.17
CA PHE A 198 -5.88 -4.68 26.37
C PHE A 198 -6.49 -6.08 26.55
N ASN A 199 -5.86 -6.90 27.40
CA ASN A 199 -6.39 -8.19 27.87
C ASN A 199 -6.93 -9.06 26.72
N ILE A 200 -6.17 -9.16 25.63
CA ILE A 200 -6.69 -9.74 24.39
C ILE A 200 -7.09 -11.22 24.54
N LEU A 201 -6.50 -11.92 25.51
CA LEU A 201 -6.81 -13.33 25.79
C LEU A 201 -8.20 -13.52 26.42
N SER A 202 -8.71 -12.52 27.14
CA SER A 202 -10.08 -12.53 27.69
C SER A 202 -11.11 -11.84 26.78
N ASN A 203 -10.65 -11.15 25.74
CA ASN A 203 -11.48 -10.47 24.72
C ASN A 203 -12.63 -9.61 25.31
N ASN A 204 -12.33 -8.87 26.38
CA ASN A 204 -13.34 -8.17 27.18
C ASN A 204 -13.01 -6.68 27.40
N SER A 205 -12.06 -6.12 26.64
CA SER A 205 -11.67 -4.72 26.79
C SER A 205 -12.00 -3.89 25.54
N SER A 206 -12.35 -2.63 25.77
CA SER A 206 -12.46 -1.63 24.72
C SER A 206 -11.09 -0.99 24.45
N PRO A 207 -10.73 -0.76 23.18
CA PRO A 207 -9.45 -0.16 22.84
C PRO A 207 -9.40 1.31 23.27
N ILE A 208 -8.22 1.79 23.67
CA ILE A 208 -7.98 3.19 24.04
C ILE A 208 -7.18 3.88 22.94
N ARG A 209 -7.69 5.02 22.47
CA ARG A 209 -7.00 5.87 21.49
C ARG A 209 -5.81 6.55 22.14
N LEU A 210 -4.62 6.36 21.59
CA LEU A 210 -3.36 6.92 22.11
C LEU A 210 -2.90 8.15 21.31
N ILE A 211 -3.01 8.11 19.98
CA ILE A 211 -2.56 9.17 19.06
C ILE A 211 -3.65 9.40 18.02
N ASN A 212 -4.03 10.66 17.81
CA ASN A 212 -5.12 11.09 16.92
C ASN A 212 -4.77 12.33 16.09
N THR A 213 -3.50 12.69 15.99
CA THR A 213 -3.00 13.78 15.15
C THR A 213 -2.11 13.21 14.06
N GLY A 214 -1.99 13.91 12.92
CA GLY A 214 -1.15 13.44 11.81
C GLY A 214 -1.45 12.01 11.39
N SER A 215 -0.44 11.34 10.84
CA SER A 215 -0.50 9.93 10.50
C SER A 215 0.73 9.20 11.01
N SER A 216 0.51 8.03 11.62
CA SER A 216 1.52 7.27 12.37
C SER A 216 1.74 5.87 11.77
N PHE A 217 3.00 5.47 11.58
CA PHE A 217 3.41 4.23 10.89
C PHE A 217 4.48 3.49 11.69
N ASP A 218 4.59 2.17 11.51
CA ASP A 218 5.64 1.30 12.06
C ASP A 218 5.93 1.46 13.57
N ILE A 219 5.00 1.04 14.41
CA ILE A 219 5.21 1.02 15.86
C ILE A 219 6.29 -0.01 16.23
N ASN A 220 7.28 0.42 17.01
CA ASN A 220 8.29 -0.45 17.62
C ASN A 220 8.31 -0.20 19.14
N ILE A 221 7.96 -1.22 19.92
CA ILE A 221 7.91 -1.13 21.38
C ILE A 221 9.32 -1.13 21.97
N HIS A 222 9.55 -0.32 22.99
CA HIS A 222 10.80 -0.29 23.73
C HIS A 222 11.06 -1.66 24.38
N PRO A 223 12.26 -2.26 24.26
CA PRO A 223 12.52 -3.67 24.62
C PRO A 223 12.36 -4.02 26.10
N THR A 224 12.18 -3.04 26.98
CA THR A 224 11.98 -3.25 28.42
C THR A 224 10.77 -2.52 29.00
N ASN A 225 9.98 -1.80 28.20
CA ASN A 225 8.86 -1.00 28.71
C ASN A 225 7.69 -0.92 27.71
N ASN A 226 6.53 -1.45 28.10
CA ASN A 226 5.32 -1.53 27.27
C ASN A 226 4.62 -0.19 27.02
N ASP A 227 4.97 0.86 27.77
CA ASP A 227 4.36 2.18 27.62
C ASP A 227 5.28 3.17 26.89
N ILE A 228 6.41 2.68 26.38
CA ILE A 228 7.35 3.45 25.56
C ILE A 228 7.45 2.79 24.19
N PHE A 229 7.22 3.56 23.14
CA PHE A 229 7.41 3.07 21.77
C PHE A 229 7.87 4.19 20.84
N VAL A 230 8.57 3.79 19.78
CA VAL A 230 8.95 4.67 18.68
C VAL A 230 8.18 4.32 17.43
N PHE A 231 7.89 5.32 16.61
CA PHE A 231 7.10 5.16 15.39
C PHE A 231 7.39 6.30 14.43
N ARG A 232 7.09 6.09 13.15
CA ARG A 232 7.16 7.15 12.13
C ARG A 232 5.90 8.00 12.21
N HIS A 233 6.02 9.31 12.16
CA HIS A 233 4.88 10.21 12.22
C HIS A 233 5.12 11.48 11.40
N GLY A 234 4.07 11.93 10.72
CA GLY A 234 4.09 13.13 9.89
C GLY A 234 2.69 13.73 9.75
N SER A 235 2.63 14.87 9.05
CA SER A 235 1.39 15.58 8.74
C SER A 235 1.53 16.31 7.41
N ILE A 236 0.45 16.90 6.88
CA ILE A 236 0.49 17.69 5.63
C ILE A 236 1.55 18.81 5.66
N ILE A 237 1.90 19.30 6.85
CA ILE A 237 2.87 20.39 7.04
C ILE A 237 4.25 19.91 7.52
N LYS A 238 4.41 18.61 7.83
CA LYS A 238 5.63 18.05 8.39
C LYS A 238 5.95 16.69 7.74
N PRO A 239 7.05 16.61 6.97
CA PRO A 239 7.60 15.33 6.54
C PRO A 239 7.80 14.36 7.70
N ILE A 240 7.71 13.06 7.39
CA ILE A 240 7.83 11.99 8.38
C ILE A 240 9.16 12.13 9.15
N ASN A 241 9.05 12.08 10.47
CA ASN A 241 10.16 11.90 11.41
C ASN A 241 9.86 10.70 12.32
N VAL A 242 10.87 10.23 13.05
CA VAL A 242 10.66 9.26 14.13
C VAL A 242 10.26 10.02 15.38
N TYR A 243 9.23 9.53 16.05
CA TYR A 243 8.69 10.04 17.30
C TYR A 243 8.75 8.97 18.38
N LEU A 244 8.89 9.42 19.62
CA LEU A 244 8.78 8.64 20.84
C LEU A 244 7.46 8.99 21.52
N TYR A 245 6.70 7.97 21.90
CA TYR A 245 5.59 8.06 22.85
C TYR A 245 6.04 7.48 24.18
N SER A 246 5.65 8.11 25.29
CA SER A 246 5.93 7.59 26.65
C SER A 246 4.67 7.59 27.52
N SER A 247 4.73 6.90 28.67
CA SER A 247 3.63 6.70 29.62
C SER A 247 2.94 7.98 30.12
N GLN A 248 3.59 9.14 30.01
CA GLN A 248 2.99 10.46 30.31
C GLN A 248 2.17 11.04 29.15
N ARG A 249 1.88 10.23 28.11
CA ARG A 249 1.27 10.67 26.83
C ARG A 249 2.04 11.79 26.14
N SER A 250 3.33 11.89 26.39
CA SER A 250 4.18 12.88 25.73
C SER A 250 4.61 12.34 24.37
N LEU A 251 4.34 13.14 23.34
CA LEU A 251 4.75 12.88 21.97
C LEU A 251 5.96 13.76 21.64
N ARG A 252 7.12 13.13 21.40
CA ARG A 252 8.38 13.86 21.15
C ARG A 252 9.06 13.37 19.87
N ALA A 253 9.37 14.29 18.96
CA ALA A 253 10.22 13.97 17.82
C ALA A 253 11.63 13.60 18.31
N VAL A 254 12.17 12.48 17.85
CA VAL A 254 13.55 12.06 18.13
C VAL A 254 14.49 12.35 16.95
N THR A 255 13.94 12.53 15.76
CA THR A 255 14.68 12.99 14.57
C THR A 255 14.18 14.33 14.08
N ASN A 256 15.02 15.03 13.32
CA ASN A 256 14.73 16.32 12.72
C ASN A 256 15.33 16.44 11.30
N HIS A 257 15.38 15.33 10.55
CA HIS A 257 16.14 15.19 9.30
C HIS A 257 15.90 16.34 8.30
N ASN A 258 14.66 16.81 8.22
CA ASN A 258 14.24 17.81 7.23
C ASN A 258 14.19 19.24 7.77
N THR A 259 14.42 19.50 9.07
CA THR A 259 14.24 20.83 9.67
C THR A 259 15.04 21.92 8.96
N ASN A 260 16.29 21.62 8.60
CA ASN A 260 17.19 22.59 7.95
C ASN A 260 16.85 22.86 6.47
N LEU A 261 16.13 21.93 5.82
CA LEU A 261 15.61 22.13 4.46
C LEU A 261 14.28 22.89 4.50
N LEU A 262 13.40 22.52 5.44
CA LEU A 262 12.10 23.15 5.61
C LEU A 262 12.21 24.62 6.02
N SER A 263 13.27 25.00 6.75
CA SER A 263 13.54 26.41 7.07
C SER A 263 13.87 27.29 5.85
N LYS A 264 14.20 26.68 4.70
CA LYS A 264 14.56 27.37 3.44
C LYS A 264 13.41 27.45 2.45
N VAL A 265 12.28 26.80 2.74
CA VAL A 265 11.10 26.79 1.87
C VAL A 265 9.91 27.35 2.62
N ARG A 266 8.95 27.89 1.87
CA ARG A 266 7.71 28.37 2.47
C ARG A 266 6.66 27.27 2.41
N ILE A 267 5.99 27.03 3.54
CA ILE A 267 4.98 26.00 3.74
C ILE A 267 3.75 26.69 4.31
N SER A 268 2.57 26.36 3.80
CA SER A 268 1.31 26.83 4.35
C SER A 268 1.00 26.07 5.63
N THR A 269 0.90 26.80 6.72
CA THR A 269 0.46 26.30 8.02
C THR A 269 -1.05 26.40 8.21
N GLN A 270 -1.76 27.04 7.27
CA GLN A 270 -3.21 27.13 7.25
C GLN A 270 -3.77 25.90 6.52
N VAL A 271 -3.90 24.82 7.28
CA VAL A 271 -4.45 23.53 6.85
C VAL A 271 -5.60 23.19 7.77
N GLU A 272 -6.77 22.94 7.21
CA GLU A 272 -7.94 22.50 7.98
C GLU A 272 -8.75 21.43 7.24
N THR A 273 -9.40 20.57 8.01
CA THR A 273 -10.49 19.75 7.49
C THR A 273 -11.78 20.57 7.48
N PHE A 274 -12.60 20.38 6.45
CA PHE A 274 -13.98 20.85 6.43
C PHE A 274 -14.93 19.72 6.07
N ASN A 275 -16.21 19.91 6.35
CA ASN A 275 -17.25 18.98 5.97
C ASN A 275 -18.41 19.70 5.27
N PHE A 276 -19.23 18.93 4.57
CA PHE A 276 -20.40 19.38 3.85
C PHE A 276 -21.39 18.22 3.69
N THR A 277 -22.63 18.53 3.34
CA THR A 277 -23.62 17.52 2.95
C THR A 277 -23.34 17.06 1.53
N GLY A 278 -22.91 15.81 1.37
CA GLY A 278 -22.58 15.19 0.09
C GLY A 278 -23.76 14.40 -0.51
N ALA A 279 -23.42 13.44 -1.36
CA ALA A 279 -24.36 12.48 -1.91
C ALA A 279 -25.11 11.74 -0.78
N LYS A 280 -26.32 11.24 -1.08
CA LYS A 280 -27.22 10.59 -0.11
C LYS A 280 -27.60 11.45 1.12
N ASN A 281 -27.33 12.76 1.10
CA ASN A 281 -27.42 13.65 2.26
C ASN A 281 -26.53 13.23 3.44
N GLU A 282 -25.44 12.52 3.16
CA GLU A 282 -24.48 12.09 4.18
C GLU A 282 -23.40 13.17 4.39
N THR A 283 -22.70 13.09 5.52
CA THR A 283 -21.57 14.00 5.77
C THR A 283 -20.38 13.53 4.95
N VAL A 284 -19.74 14.46 4.23
CA VAL A 284 -18.52 14.22 3.47
C VAL A 284 -17.46 15.22 3.90
N TRP A 285 -16.19 14.80 3.88
CA TRP A 285 -15.07 15.58 4.41
C TRP A 285 -14.08 15.94 3.30
N GLY A 286 -13.32 17.00 3.54
CA GLY A 286 -12.21 17.38 2.67
C GLY A 286 -11.16 18.19 3.40
N TRP A 287 -10.00 18.30 2.78
CA TRP A 287 -8.92 19.19 3.19
C TRP A 287 -8.98 20.51 2.44
N HIS A 288 -8.69 21.56 3.19
CA HIS A 288 -8.42 22.88 2.69
C HIS A 288 -7.00 23.28 3.09
N VAL A 289 -6.23 23.78 2.12
CA VAL A 289 -4.91 24.39 2.36
C VAL A 289 -4.85 25.75 1.71
N ALA A 290 -4.55 26.79 2.49
CA ALA A 290 -4.40 28.14 1.94
C ALA A 290 -3.09 28.28 1.14
N PRO A 291 -3.00 29.24 0.20
CA PRO A 291 -1.74 29.60 -0.42
C PRO A 291 -0.72 30.08 0.60
N VAL A 292 0.55 29.75 0.37
CA VAL A 292 1.67 30.23 1.18
C VAL A 292 1.73 31.76 1.27
N ASN A 293 1.32 32.46 0.21
CA ASN A 293 1.37 33.91 0.14
C ASN A 293 0.19 34.59 0.86
N GLY A 294 -0.66 33.83 1.54
CA GLY A 294 -1.81 34.30 2.30
C GLY A 294 -3.12 34.37 1.50
N THR A 295 -4.16 34.86 2.14
CA THR A 295 -5.56 34.86 1.67
C THR A 295 -6.11 36.26 1.39
N SER A 296 -5.25 37.30 1.44
CA SER A 296 -5.63 38.69 1.21
C SER A 296 -6.00 38.99 -0.25
N GLN A 297 -5.50 38.17 -1.18
CA GLN A 297 -5.84 38.23 -2.60
C GLN A 297 -6.57 36.97 -3.03
N LYS A 298 -7.36 37.09 -4.08
CA LYS A 298 -8.01 35.96 -4.72
C LYS A 298 -6.96 34.96 -5.23
N ALA A 299 -7.06 33.70 -4.84
CA ALA A 299 -6.12 32.64 -5.22
C ALA A 299 -6.73 31.67 -6.24
N PRO A 300 -5.96 31.19 -7.24
CA PRO A 300 -6.41 30.08 -8.08
C PRO A 300 -6.58 28.80 -7.24
N LEU A 301 -7.39 27.86 -7.74
CA LEU A 301 -7.71 26.60 -7.07
C LEU A 301 -7.01 25.42 -7.76
N ALA A 302 -6.31 24.61 -6.96
CA ALA A 302 -5.94 23.24 -7.33
C ALA A 302 -6.91 22.27 -6.63
N PHE A 303 -7.79 21.65 -7.41
CA PHE A 303 -8.76 20.67 -6.92
C PHE A 303 -8.19 19.26 -7.11
N LEU A 304 -7.87 18.59 -6.01
CA LEU A 304 -7.14 17.32 -6.02
C LEU A 304 -8.07 16.15 -5.74
N ILE A 305 -7.98 15.11 -6.58
CA ILE A 305 -8.82 13.92 -6.53
C ILE A 305 -7.92 12.70 -6.31
N HIS A 306 -8.11 12.00 -5.18
CA HIS A 306 -7.25 10.85 -4.84
C HIS A 306 -7.56 9.64 -5.72
N GLY A 307 -6.56 8.75 -5.84
CA GLY A 307 -6.73 7.41 -6.39
C GLY A 307 -7.33 6.44 -5.37
N GLY A 308 -7.44 5.18 -5.75
CA GLY A 308 -8.12 4.12 -4.99
C GLY A 308 -9.08 3.38 -5.94
N PRO A 309 -10.40 3.42 -5.69
CA PRO A 309 -11.07 4.52 -4.99
C PRO A 309 -11.13 4.42 -3.46
N GLN A 310 -10.92 3.24 -2.89
CA GLN A 310 -10.94 3.02 -1.44
C GLN A 310 -9.64 3.45 -0.76
N ASN A 311 -9.39 4.76 -0.78
CA ASN A 311 -8.29 5.42 -0.08
C ASN A 311 -8.79 6.79 0.41
N SER A 312 -7.99 7.54 1.16
CA SER A 312 -8.30 8.90 1.60
C SER A 312 -7.11 9.82 1.38
N TRP A 313 -7.37 11.12 1.24
CA TRP A 313 -6.39 12.14 1.58
C TRP A 313 -6.17 12.13 3.09
N TYR A 314 -5.05 11.58 3.54
CA TYR A 314 -4.64 11.55 4.95
C TYR A 314 -3.87 12.82 5.37
N ASP A 315 -3.87 13.13 6.67
CA ASP A 315 -3.01 14.14 7.29
C ASP A 315 -1.57 13.61 7.35
N VAL A 316 -0.90 13.61 6.19
CA VAL A 316 0.46 13.09 6.03
C VAL A 316 1.17 13.84 4.91
N TRP A 317 2.49 13.95 5.02
CA TRP A 317 3.32 14.46 3.94
C TRP A 317 3.46 13.41 2.84
N THR A 318 2.77 13.60 1.72
CA THR A 318 2.91 12.76 0.54
C THR A 318 4.01 13.33 -0.38
N TYR A 319 4.65 12.48 -1.17
CA TYR A 319 5.45 12.96 -2.32
C TYR A 319 4.61 13.03 -3.60
N ASP A 320 3.37 12.52 -3.54
CA ASP A 320 2.38 12.60 -4.61
C ASP A 320 1.26 13.58 -4.35
N LEU A 321 0.98 14.37 -5.39
CA LEU A 321 0.08 15.51 -5.37
C LEU A 321 0.22 16.33 -4.08
N ASN A 322 1.47 16.53 -3.62
CA ASN A 322 1.77 17.16 -2.33
C ASN A 322 1.16 18.57 -2.27
N PHE A 323 0.32 18.81 -1.26
CA PHE A 323 -0.44 20.07 -1.14
C PHE A 323 0.47 21.30 -1.04
N GLN A 324 1.63 21.17 -0.39
CA GLN A 324 2.57 22.27 -0.21
C GLN A 324 3.24 22.67 -1.52
N THR A 325 3.39 21.74 -2.47
CA THR A 325 3.91 22.07 -3.81
C THR A 325 2.99 23.07 -4.51
N PHE A 326 1.68 22.81 -4.56
CA PHE A 326 0.72 23.72 -5.17
C PHE A 326 0.55 25.01 -4.36
N SER A 327 0.51 24.91 -3.04
CA SER A 327 0.36 26.07 -2.15
C SER A 327 1.53 27.06 -2.30
N SER A 328 2.76 26.55 -2.46
CA SER A 328 3.95 27.36 -2.71
C SER A 328 3.89 28.15 -4.03
N GLN A 329 3.14 27.64 -5.01
CA GLN A 329 2.88 28.30 -6.29
C GLN A 329 1.68 29.26 -6.25
N GLY A 330 1.10 29.49 -5.07
CA GLY A 330 0.01 30.44 -4.85
C GLY A 330 -1.39 29.86 -5.01
N TYR A 331 -1.54 28.54 -5.18
CA TYR A 331 -2.86 27.90 -5.26
C TYR A 331 -3.44 27.67 -3.87
N ALA A 332 -4.76 27.85 -3.74
CA ALA A 332 -5.52 27.19 -2.70
C ALA A 332 -5.74 25.72 -3.10
N ILE A 333 -5.79 24.82 -2.13
CA ILE A 333 -6.02 23.39 -2.38
C ILE A 333 -7.34 23.00 -1.74
N ILE A 334 -8.14 22.25 -2.49
CA ILE A 334 -9.30 21.51 -1.99
C ILE A 334 -9.14 20.06 -2.41
N ALA A 335 -9.22 19.15 -1.44
CA ALA A 335 -9.04 17.72 -1.64
C ALA A 335 -10.13 16.97 -0.88
N ILE A 336 -11.10 16.40 -1.61
CA ILE A 336 -12.30 15.78 -1.02
C ILE A 336 -12.07 14.28 -0.82
N ASN A 337 -12.50 13.75 0.32
CA ASN A 337 -12.60 12.32 0.59
C ASN A 337 -14.04 11.90 0.35
N PHE A 338 -14.32 11.48 -0.88
CA PHE A 338 -15.65 11.14 -1.37
C PHE A 338 -16.11 9.74 -0.91
N HIS A 339 -17.41 9.44 -1.02
CA HIS A 339 -18.02 8.12 -0.81
C HIS A 339 -17.20 7.03 -1.50
N GLY A 340 -16.68 6.09 -0.72
CA GLY A 340 -15.64 5.15 -1.13
C GLY A 340 -14.37 5.26 -0.28
N SER A 341 -14.11 6.42 0.33
CA SER A 341 -12.89 6.63 1.13
C SER A 341 -12.79 5.70 2.35
N ASP A 342 -11.58 5.27 2.69
CA ASP A 342 -11.31 4.18 3.65
C ASP A 342 -11.28 4.60 5.15
N SER A 343 -11.14 5.89 5.44
CA SER A 343 -10.94 6.38 6.81
C SER A 343 -12.22 6.82 7.54
N TYR A 344 -13.39 6.57 6.95
CA TYR A 344 -14.71 7.02 7.47
C TYR A 344 -15.65 5.86 7.83
N GLY A 345 -15.10 4.65 7.94
CA GLY A 345 -15.81 3.42 8.31
C GLY A 345 -16.30 2.61 7.11
N GLN A 346 -16.50 1.31 7.31
CA GLN A 346 -16.67 0.36 6.20
C GLN A 346 -17.88 0.67 5.32
N ASN A 347 -19.01 1.11 5.88
CA ASN A 347 -20.19 1.49 5.09
C ASN A 347 -19.91 2.64 4.11
N PHE A 348 -19.07 3.61 4.51
CA PHE A 348 -18.69 4.71 3.63
C PHE A 348 -17.74 4.22 2.53
N THR A 349 -16.83 3.29 2.86
CA THR A 349 -15.94 2.61 1.90
C THR A 349 -16.71 1.78 0.87
N ASP A 350 -17.69 0.99 1.30
CA ASP A 350 -18.48 0.10 0.45
C ASP A 350 -19.50 0.84 -0.42
N SER A 351 -19.80 2.09 -0.08
CA SER A 351 -20.83 2.88 -0.75
C SER A 351 -20.57 3.11 -2.25
N ILE A 352 -19.32 2.96 -2.69
CA ILE A 352 -18.91 3.14 -4.09
C ILE A 352 -19.23 1.95 -4.98
N THR A 353 -19.44 0.75 -4.43
CA THR A 353 -19.73 -0.45 -5.20
C THR A 353 -21.00 -0.26 -6.05
N GLY A 354 -20.88 -0.43 -7.37
CA GLY A 354 -21.93 -0.17 -8.35
C GLY A 354 -22.22 1.33 -8.60
N GLN A 355 -21.39 2.23 -8.08
CA GLN A 355 -21.56 3.69 -8.09
C GLN A 355 -20.29 4.45 -8.56
N TYR A 356 -19.42 3.78 -9.31
CA TYR A 356 -18.10 4.26 -9.74
C TYR A 356 -18.12 5.66 -10.40
N GLY A 357 -19.17 6.03 -11.12
CA GLY A 357 -19.31 7.35 -11.77
C GLY A 357 -20.29 8.33 -11.10
N THR A 358 -20.90 7.96 -9.97
CA THR A 358 -22.04 8.70 -9.37
C THR A 358 -21.70 9.32 -8.03
N LEU A 359 -21.71 8.56 -6.92
CA LEU A 359 -21.53 9.15 -5.57
C LEU A 359 -20.21 9.94 -5.45
N PRO A 360 -19.07 9.41 -5.94
CA PRO A 360 -17.82 10.17 -5.94
C PRO A 360 -17.90 11.47 -6.75
N TYR A 361 -18.54 11.43 -7.92
CA TYR A 361 -18.72 12.61 -8.78
C TYR A 361 -19.61 13.66 -8.12
N ASP A 362 -20.72 13.24 -7.50
CA ASP A 362 -21.64 14.12 -6.79
C ASP A 362 -20.98 14.78 -5.56
N ASP A 363 -20.20 14.02 -4.79
CA ASP A 363 -19.44 14.56 -3.66
C ASP A 363 -18.40 15.58 -4.09
N LEU A 364 -17.67 15.32 -5.18
CA LEU A 364 -16.68 16.26 -5.69
C LEU A 364 -17.34 17.57 -6.16
N LYS A 365 -18.50 17.47 -6.82
CA LYS A 365 -19.29 18.64 -7.26
C LYS A 365 -19.84 19.44 -6.09
N LEU A 366 -20.41 18.78 -5.09
CA LEU A 366 -20.96 19.41 -3.88
C LEU A 366 -19.84 19.99 -3.01
N GLY A 367 -18.73 19.28 -2.86
CA GLY A 367 -17.54 19.69 -2.11
C GLY A 367 -16.86 20.91 -2.71
N LEU A 368 -16.73 20.97 -4.04
CA LEU A 368 -16.25 22.18 -4.73
C LEU A 368 -17.16 23.38 -4.44
N SER A 369 -18.47 23.18 -4.52
CA SER A 369 -19.45 24.26 -4.28
C SER A 369 -19.41 24.74 -2.82
N ALA A 370 -19.36 23.82 -1.86
CA ALA A 370 -19.22 24.13 -0.44
C ALA A 370 -17.92 24.86 -0.13
N ALA A 371 -16.80 24.43 -0.72
CA ALA A 371 -15.51 25.08 -0.55
C ALA A 371 -15.50 26.51 -1.10
N LEU A 372 -16.04 26.74 -2.30
CA LEU A 372 -16.11 28.09 -2.89
C LEU A 372 -17.03 29.03 -2.10
N ALA A 373 -18.07 28.50 -1.46
CA ALA A 373 -18.94 29.27 -0.57
C ALA A 373 -18.24 29.61 0.78
N ARG A 374 -17.49 28.65 1.33
CA ARG A 374 -16.81 28.78 2.63
C ARG A 374 -15.56 29.66 2.56
N TYR A 375 -14.78 29.52 1.51
CA TYR A 375 -13.48 30.18 1.35
C TYR A 375 -13.55 31.28 0.31
N ASN A 376 -14.03 32.46 0.72
CA ASN A 376 -14.30 33.59 -0.16
C ASN A 376 -13.05 34.15 -0.89
N TYR A 377 -11.84 33.76 -0.53
CA TYR A 377 -10.63 34.17 -1.24
C TYR A 377 -10.27 33.21 -2.39
N ILE A 378 -10.93 32.06 -2.51
CA ILE A 378 -10.72 31.16 -3.65
C ILE A 378 -11.42 31.76 -4.88
N ASP A 379 -10.72 31.75 -6.01
CA ASP A 379 -11.23 32.17 -7.30
C ASP A 379 -11.67 30.96 -8.13
N GLY A 380 -12.96 30.65 -8.10
CA GLY A 380 -13.54 29.55 -8.87
C GLY A 380 -13.41 29.70 -10.39
N ASN A 381 -13.09 30.90 -10.91
CA ASN A 381 -12.82 31.10 -12.34
C ASN A 381 -11.37 30.79 -12.72
N ARG A 382 -10.50 30.52 -11.75
CA ARG A 382 -9.10 30.11 -11.95
C ARG A 382 -8.83 28.78 -11.26
N ALA A 383 -9.63 27.76 -11.60
CA ALA A 383 -9.49 26.42 -11.05
C ALA A 383 -8.89 25.43 -12.06
N VAL A 384 -8.06 24.52 -11.58
CA VAL A 384 -7.60 23.32 -12.29
C VAL A 384 -7.92 22.09 -11.45
N ALA A 385 -8.18 20.95 -12.10
CA ALA A 385 -8.37 19.68 -11.40
C ALA A 385 -7.28 18.67 -11.79
N LEU A 386 -6.82 17.92 -10.80
CA LEU A 386 -5.75 16.94 -10.94
C LEU A 386 -6.13 15.65 -10.21
N GLY A 387 -5.85 14.50 -10.82
CA GLY A 387 -6.08 13.22 -10.18
C GLY A 387 -5.23 12.09 -10.76
N GLY A 388 -4.90 11.13 -9.89
CA GLY A 388 -4.09 9.95 -10.19
C GLY A 388 -4.90 8.65 -10.09
N SER A 389 -4.65 7.64 -10.93
CA SER A 389 -5.35 6.34 -10.88
C SER A 389 -6.88 6.54 -11.00
N TYR A 390 -7.68 6.10 -10.03
CA TYR A 390 -9.11 6.42 -9.96
C TYR A 390 -9.40 7.94 -10.03
N GLY A 391 -8.56 8.78 -9.41
CA GLY A 391 -8.67 10.23 -9.58
C GLY A 391 -8.45 10.67 -11.03
N GLY A 392 -7.58 9.99 -11.77
CA GLY A 392 -7.39 10.19 -13.21
C GLY A 392 -8.58 9.69 -14.05
N TYR A 393 -9.20 8.59 -13.66
CA TYR A 393 -10.51 8.16 -14.18
C TYR A 393 -11.56 9.25 -13.99
N MET A 394 -11.64 9.82 -12.78
CA MET A 394 -12.58 10.89 -12.47
C MET A 394 -12.28 12.16 -13.27
N ILE A 395 -11.02 12.47 -13.57
CA ILE A 395 -10.67 13.55 -14.50
C ILE A 395 -11.24 13.30 -15.91
N ASN A 396 -11.09 12.08 -16.44
CA ASN A 396 -11.67 11.71 -17.75
C ASN A 396 -13.20 11.76 -17.73
N TRP A 397 -13.82 11.28 -16.64
CA TRP A 397 -15.26 11.34 -16.42
C TRP A 397 -15.75 12.80 -16.36
N ILE A 398 -15.16 13.64 -15.52
CA ILE A 398 -15.47 15.07 -15.40
C ILE A 398 -15.35 15.76 -16.75
N ALA A 399 -14.30 15.48 -17.54
CA ALA A 399 -14.13 16.10 -18.86
C ALA A 399 -15.31 15.82 -19.81
N GLY A 400 -16.01 14.69 -19.62
CA GLY A 400 -17.22 14.30 -20.33
C GLY A 400 -18.52 14.97 -19.87
N HIS A 401 -18.50 15.67 -18.72
CA HIS A 401 -19.67 16.18 -18.02
C HIS A 401 -19.61 17.71 -17.87
N PRO A 402 -20.25 18.47 -18.79
CA PRO A 402 -20.08 19.93 -18.90
C PRO A 402 -20.42 20.74 -17.64
N GLU A 403 -21.33 20.26 -16.80
CA GLU A 403 -21.75 20.91 -15.56
C GLU A 403 -20.61 21.04 -14.54
N MET A 404 -19.69 20.09 -14.54
CA MET A 404 -18.49 20.13 -13.72
C MET A 404 -17.28 20.55 -14.53
N SER A 405 -17.13 20.10 -15.79
CA SER A 405 -15.94 20.38 -16.59
C SER A 405 -15.71 21.87 -16.85
N ARG A 406 -16.79 22.65 -17.02
CA ARG A 406 -16.72 24.11 -17.24
C ARG A 406 -16.25 24.89 -16.00
N ARG A 407 -16.19 24.26 -14.83
CA ARG A 407 -15.63 24.85 -13.61
C ARG A 407 -14.11 24.94 -13.67
N PHE A 408 -13.45 24.16 -14.53
CA PHE A 408 -12.00 24.06 -14.59
C PHE A 408 -11.44 24.62 -15.90
N LYS A 409 -10.25 25.22 -15.82
CA LYS A 409 -9.52 25.78 -16.95
C LYS A 409 -8.57 24.79 -17.61
N ALA A 410 -8.14 23.77 -16.87
CA ALA A 410 -7.34 22.67 -17.38
C ALA A 410 -7.45 21.46 -16.45
N PHE A 411 -7.09 20.30 -17.00
CA PHE A 411 -7.03 19.03 -16.31
C PHE A 411 -5.63 18.42 -16.33
N ILE A 412 -5.27 17.72 -15.26
CA ILE A 412 -4.10 16.84 -15.22
C ILE A 412 -4.58 15.43 -14.89
N CYS A 413 -4.53 14.54 -15.89
CA CYS A 413 -4.91 13.14 -15.77
C CYS A 413 -3.63 12.31 -15.62
N HIS A 414 -3.44 11.72 -14.44
CA HIS A 414 -2.29 10.90 -14.12
C HIS A 414 -2.71 9.43 -14.00
N ALA A 415 -2.13 8.54 -14.81
CA ALA A 415 -2.46 7.10 -14.80
C ALA A 415 -3.98 6.82 -14.76
N GLY A 416 -4.78 7.55 -15.54
CA GLY A 416 -6.25 7.50 -15.45
C GLY A 416 -6.89 6.46 -16.37
N ILE A 417 -7.97 5.84 -15.91
CA ILE A 417 -8.79 4.93 -16.73
C ILE A 417 -9.61 5.76 -17.73
N PHE A 418 -9.54 5.40 -19.00
CA PHE A 418 -10.22 6.04 -20.13
C PHE A 418 -11.37 5.19 -20.67
N ASP A 419 -11.12 3.91 -20.93
CA ASP A 419 -12.13 2.91 -21.33
C ASP A 419 -12.21 1.84 -20.24
N LEU A 420 -13.28 1.89 -19.43
CA LEU A 420 -13.51 0.98 -18.31
C LEU A 420 -13.74 -0.47 -18.75
N ARG A 421 -14.31 -0.67 -19.95
CA ARG A 421 -14.51 -2.00 -20.53
C ARG A 421 -13.18 -2.64 -20.94
N GLU A 422 -12.33 -1.91 -21.65
CA GLU A 422 -10.99 -2.43 -22.01
C GLU A 422 -10.17 -2.72 -20.75
N PHE A 423 -10.25 -1.79 -19.80
CA PHE A 423 -9.53 -1.87 -18.53
C PHE A 423 -9.84 -3.14 -17.75
N ALA A 424 -11.12 -3.53 -17.69
CA ALA A 424 -11.56 -4.73 -16.99
C ALA A 424 -10.99 -6.05 -17.54
N TYR A 425 -10.42 -6.05 -18.75
CA TYR A 425 -9.71 -7.21 -19.32
C TYR A 425 -8.18 -7.05 -19.30
N SER A 426 -7.68 -5.83 -19.11
CA SER A 426 -6.27 -5.49 -19.32
C SER A 426 -5.51 -5.21 -18.01
N THR A 427 -6.23 -4.83 -16.94
CA THR A 427 -5.69 -4.80 -15.57
C THR A 427 -5.31 -6.20 -15.12
N GLU A 428 -4.29 -6.26 -14.27
CA GLU A 428 -3.78 -7.50 -13.73
C GLU A 428 -4.57 -7.99 -12.52
N GLU A 429 -5.04 -7.10 -11.64
CA GLU A 429 -5.94 -7.45 -10.55
C GLU A 429 -7.40 -7.23 -10.98
N LEU A 430 -8.11 -8.30 -11.33
CA LEU A 430 -9.50 -8.25 -11.77
C LEU A 430 -10.47 -8.06 -10.61
N TRP A 431 -10.11 -8.54 -9.41
CA TRP A 431 -11.00 -8.56 -8.24
C TRP A 431 -11.54 -7.17 -7.88
N PHE A 432 -10.71 -6.13 -7.90
CA PHE A 432 -11.15 -4.80 -7.46
C PHE A 432 -12.15 -4.19 -8.44
N ILE A 433 -11.90 -4.30 -9.74
CA ILE A 433 -12.79 -3.68 -10.73
C ILE A 433 -14.09 -4.48 -10.88
N GLU A 434 -14.03 -5.81 -10.78
CA GLU A 434 -15.23 -6.65 -10.77
C GLU A 434 -16.08 -6.40 -9.52
N HIS A 435 -15.45 -6.22 -8.36
CA HIS A 435 -16.15 -5.84 -7.13
C HIS A 435 -16.83 -4.49 -7.28
N ASP A 436 -16.10 -3.44 -7.68
CA ASP A 436 -16.61 -2.08 -7.85
C ASP A 436 -17.73 -1.99 -8.91
N ALA A 437 -17.72 -2.90 -9.89
CA ALA A 437 -18.78 -3.04 -10.88
C ALA A 437 -20.05 -3.73 -10.34
N GLY A 438 -20.05 -4.20 -9.09
CA GLY A 438 -21.16 -4.90 -8.44
C GLY A 438 -20.97 -6.42 -8.34
N ASN A 439 -19.73 -6.89 -8.22
CA ASN A 439 -19.33 -8.31 -8.28
C ASN A 439 -19.68 -8.98 -9.62
N PHE A 440 -19.45 -8.27 -10.72
CA PHE A 440 -19.68 -8.78 -12.07
C PHE A 440 -18.37 -8.88 -12.84
N THR A 441 -18.20 -9.98 -13.56
CA THR A 441 -17.19 -10.06 -14.62
C THR A 441 -17.64 -9.23 -15.83
N PRO A 442 -16.71 -8.71 -16.65
CA PRO A 442 -17.05 -7.88 -17.81
C PRO A 442 -17.86 -8.61 -18.89
N TYR A 443 -17.83 -9.95 -18.94
CA TYR A 443 -18.68 -10.74 -19.83
C TYR A 443 -20.00 -11.15 -19.18
N GLY A 444 -20.06 -11.24 -17.84
CA GLY A 444 -21.26 -11.58 -17.09
C GLY A 444 -22.27 -10.44 -17.05
N ASN A 445 -21.78 -9.18 -16.94
CA ASN A 445 -22.61 -7.98 -17.04
C ASN A 445 -21.85 -6.83 -17.74
N PRO A 446 -21.80 -6.84 -19.08
CA PRO A 446 -21.10 -5.78 -19.83
C PRO A 446 -21.62 -4.36 -19.55
N GLU A 447 -22.90 -4.21 -19.21
CA GLU A 447 -23.51 -2.91 -18.94
C GLU A 447 -22.90 -2.23 -17.70
N ALA A 448 -22.50 -3.02 -16.69
CA ALA A 448 -21.85 -2.51 -15.49
C ALA A 448 -20.55 -1.73 -15.79
N PHE A 449 -19.84 -2.13 -16.85
CA PHE A 449 -18.58 -1.52 -17.29
C PHE A 449 -18.78 -0.44 -18.36
N GLU A 450 -19.99 -0.29 -18.92
CA GLU A 450 -20.33 0.76 -19.88
C GLU A 450 -21.01 1.97 -19.24
N LYS A 451 -21.79 1.72 -18.19
CA LYS A 451 -22.62 2.73 -17.51
C LYS A 451 -21.83 3.96 -17.06
N PHE A 452 -20.61 3.76 -16.57
CA PHE A 452 -19.72 4.81 -16.07
C PHE A 452 -18.42 4.91 -16.88
N ASN A 453 -18.49 4.65 -18.19
CA ASN A 453 -17.30 4.59 -19.04
C ASN A 453 -16.96 5.95 -19.68
N PRO A 454 -15.81 6.60 -19.35
CA PRO A 454 -15.48 7.94 -19.85
C PRO A 454 -15.39 8.04 -21.38
N VAL A 455 -15.00 6.95 -22.07
CA VAL A 455 -14.91 6.89 -23.54
C VAL A 455 -16.23 7.28 -24.22
N ASN A 456 -17.37 7.00 -23.59
CA ASN A 456 -18.71 7.31 -24.13
C ASN A 456 -19.03 8.82 -24.12
N HIS A 457 -18.20 9.64 -23.46
CA HIS A 457 -18.44 11.08 -23.26
C HIS A 457 -17.39 11.97 -23.94
N VAL A 458 -16.46 11.42 -24.71
CA VAL A 458 -15.38 12.15 -25.40
C VAL A 458 -15.88 13.31 -26.27
N ARG A 459 -17.09 13.19 -26.83
CA ARG A 459 -17.71 14.26 -27.64
C ARG A 459 -17.89 15.59 -26.87
N ASN A 460 -17.88 15.55 -25.55
CA ASN A 460 -18.05 16.72 -24.68
C ASN A 460 -16.72 17.32 -24.20
N TRP A 461 -15.60 16.63 -24.45
CA TRP A 461 -14.29 17.09 -24.01
C TRP A 461 -13.93 18.39 -24.73
N SER A 462 -13.52 19.39 -23.94
CA SER A 462 -13.29 20.75 -24.40
C SER A 462 -12.15 21.48 -23.68
N GLN A 463 -11.81 21.09 -22.43
CA GLN A 463 -10.78 21.78 -21.66
C GLN A 463 -9.39 21.22 -21.92
N PRO A 464 -8.34 22.07 -21.91
CA PRO A 464 -6.97 21.62 -22.03
C PRO A 464 -6.62 20.52 -21.02
N MET A 465 -5.90 19.50 -21.46
CA MET A 465 -5.55 18.37 -20.59
C MET A 465 -4.10 17.94 -20.76
N LEU A 466 -3.39 17.79 -19.64
CA LEU A 466 -2.09 17.15 -19.54
C LEU A 466 -2.27 15.69 -19.09
N ILE A 467 -1.68 14.76 -19.83
CA ILE A 467 -1.64 13.33 -19.50
C ILE A 467 -0.23 12.97 -18.99
N ILE A 468 -0.14 12.27 -17.86
CA ILE A 468 1.12 11.83 -17.23
C ILE A 468 1.02 10.34 -16.92
N HIS A 469 2.00 9.51 -17.32
CA HIS A 469 1.89 8.05 -17.12
C HIS A 469 3.23 7.32 -17.42
N GLY A 470 3.46 6.16 -16.80
CA GLY A 470 4.62 5.27 -17.02
C GLY A 470 4.38 4.08 -17.97
N GLY A 471 5.37 3.65 -18.75
CA GLY A 471 5.31 2.54 -19.73
C GLY A 471 5.19 1.15 -19.14
N ARG A 472 5.59 1.01 -17.89
CA ARG A 472 5.44 -0.22 -17.12
C ARG A 472 4.34 -0.12 -16.08
N ASP A 473 3.33 0.72 -16.32
CA ASP A 473 2.11 0.69 -15.51
C ASP A 473 1.22 -0.43 -16.07
N TYR A 474 1.21 -1.57 -15.40
CA TYR A 474 0.35 -2.71 -15.73
C TYR A 474 -0.91 -2.75 -14.89
N ARG A 475 -1.00 -1.90 -13.85
CA ARG A 475 -2.26 -1.67 -13.13
C ARG A 475 -3.22 -0.94 -14.05
N ILE A 476 -2.81 0.22 -14.58
CA ILE A 476 -3.55 0.96 -15.60
C ILE A 476 -2.74 0.91 -16.91
N PRO A 477 -3.07 -0.03 -17.82
CA PRO A 477 -2.28 -0.24 -19.03
C PRO A 477 -2.11 1.01 -19.88
N ASP A 478 -0.98 1.07 -20.58
CA ASP A 478 -0.60 2.22 -21.38
C ASP A 478 -1.54 2.55 -22.54
N THR A 479 -2.32 1.58 -23.00
CA THR A 479 -3.39 1.77 -23.99
C THR A 479 -4.42 2.79 -23.52
N GLN A 480 -4.69 2.88 -22.21
CA GLN A 480 -5.67 3.81 -21.62
C GLN A 480 -5.29 5.28 -21.89
N ARG A 481 -4.05 5.66 -21.61
CA ARG A 481 -3.54 7.03 -21.89
C ARG A 481 -3.42 7.34 -23.38
N ILE A 482 -2.97 6.38 -24.18
CA ILE A 482 -2.74 6.58 -25.62
C ILE A 482 -4.09 6.86 -26.27
N SER A 483 -5.12 6.13 -25.83
CA SER A 483 -6.51 6.32 -26.25
C SER A 483 -7.05 7.69 -25.82
N ALA A 484 -6.86 8.10 -24.55
CA ALA A 484 -7.26 9.42 -24.08
C ALA A 484 -6.55 10.57 -24.83
N PHE A 485 -5.23 10.45 -25.05
CA PHE A 485 -4.47 11.45 -25.79
C PHE A 485 -4.91 11.53 -27.25
N THR A 486 -5.15 10.38 -27.89
CA THR A 486 -5.71 10.31 -29.25
C THR A 486 -7.07 10.98 -29.33
N ALA A 487 -7.96 10.71 -28.37
CA ALA A 487 -9.27 11.33 -28.27
C ALA A 487 -9.17 12.87 -28.19
N LEU A 488 -8.32 13.40 -27.32
CA LEU A 488 -8.09 14.85 -27.20
C LEU A 488 -7.59 15.47 -28.52
N GLN A 489 -6.56 14.86 -29.12
CA GLN A 489 -5.96 15.35 -30.36
C GLN A 489 -6.98 15.33 -31.51
N ARG A 490 -7.76 14.25 -31.64
CA ARG A 490 -8.82 14.13 -32.66
C ARG A 490 -9.98 15.10 -32.45
N ARG A 491 -10.24 15.50 -31.20
CA ARG A 491 -11.22 16.53 -30.83
C ARG A 491 -10.71 17.96 -31.04
N GLY A 492 -9.43 18.14 -31.35
CA GLY A 492 -8.81 19.47 -31.42
C GLY A 492 -8.69 20.16 -30.06
N VAL A 493 -8.75 19.40 -28.97
CA VAL A 493 -8.58 19.94 -27.61
C VAL A 493 -7.08 20.09 -27.33
N PRO A 494 -6.61 21.26 -26.84
CA PRO A 494 -5.20 21.44 -26.49
C PRO A 494 -4.75 20.38 -25.48
N SER A 495 -3.77 19.56 -25.84
CA SER A 495 -3.28 18.51 -24.96
C SER A 495 -1.79 18.26 -25.07
N ARG A 496 -1.22 17.70 -24.01
CA ARG A 496 0.18 17.26 -23.93
C ARG A 496 0.23 15.94 -23.18
N MET A 497 1.20 15.09 -23.53
CA MET A 497 1.46 13.85 -22.81
C MET A 497 2.93 13.79 -22.38
N PHE A 498 3.16 13.46 -21.11
CA PHE A 498 4.45 13.02 -20.61
C PHE A 498 4.43 11.51 -20.40
N TYR A 499 5.32 10.81 -21.10
CA TYR A 499 5.33 9.36 -21.19
C TYR A 499 6.74 8.80 -20.92
N TRP A 500 6.90 8.04 -19.83
CA TRP A 500 8.14 7.34 -19.50
C TRP A 500 8.10 5.89 -19.99
N ILE A 501 8.53 5.66 -21.24
CA ILE A 501 8.43 4.36 -21.94
C ILE A 501 8.98 3.17 -21.13
N ASN A 502 10.12 3.35 -20.44
CA ASN A 502 10.81 2.24 -19.75
C ASN A 502 10.60 2.24 -18.24
N ASN A 503 9.69 3.07 -17.72
CA ASN A 503 9.54 3.26 -16.30
C ASN A 503 8.09 3.00 -15.89
N ASN A 504 7.90 2.54 -14.67
CA ASN A 504 6.57 2.40 -14.07
C ASN A 504 6.00 3.75 -13.61
N THR A 505 6.71 4.86 -13.87
CA THR A 505 6.55 6.08 -13.08
C THR A 505 5.14 6.63 -13.19
N ILE A 506 4.38 6.35 -12.14
CA ILE A 506 3.45 7.27 -11.49
C ILE A 506 4.36 8.39 -10.97
N LEU A 507 4.46 9.55 -11.65
CA LEU A 507 5.56 10.54 -11.53
C LEU A 507 5.69 11.28 -10.19
N PHE A 508 5.17 10.67 -9.16
CA PHE A 508 5.08 11.20 -7.84
C PHE A 508 5.06 10.10 -6.75
N LEU A 509 5.00 8.80 -7.11
CA LEU A 509 4.99 7.66 -6.16
C LEU A 509 6.13 6.65 -6.32
N SER A 510 7.12 6.91 -7.16
CA SER A 510 8.09 5.87 -7.49
C SER A 510 9.51 6.20 -7.00
N ASN A 511 9.79 5.75 -5.78
CA ASN A 511 11.07 5.11 -5.45
C ASN A 511 11.20 3.72 -6.13
N ARG A 512 10.32 3.42 -7.10
CA ARG A 512 10.16 2.15 -7.81
C ARG A 512 10.95 2.12 -9.13
N ALA A 513 11.98 2.96 -9.26
CA ALA A 513 13.06 2.73 -10.22
C ALA A 513 14.10 1.83 -9.53
N SER A 514 13.95 0.51 -9.66
CA SER A 514 15.04 -0.39 -9.33
C SER A 514 16.17 -0.18 -10.34
N SER A 515 17.23 0.52 -9.93
CA SER A 515 18.63 0.19 -10.28
C SER A 515 19.60 1.30 -9.85
N SER A 516 19.79 1.46 -8.54
CA SER A 516 21.12 1.78 -7.97
C SER A 516 21.07 1.67 -6.45
N LEU A 517 21.50 0.50 -5.96
CA LEU A 517 22.18 0.29 -4.68
C LEU A 517 21.49 0.85 -3.42
N TYR A 518 20.64 0.02 -2.81
CA TYR A 518 20.72 -0.17 -1.37
C TYR A 518 21.04 -1.63 -1.09
N GLN A 519 22.33 -1.98 -1.14
CA GLN A 519 22.82 -3.07 -0.30
C GLN A 519 22.65 -2.58 1.14
N LEU A 520 21.57 -2.98 1.80
CA LEU A 520 21.44 -2.84 3.23
C LEU A 520 22.37 -3.88 3.87
N PHE A 521 23.61 -3.48 4.12
CA PHE A 521 24.42 -4.14 5.12
C PHE A 521 23.74 -3.96 6.48
N GLN A 522 23.33 -5.06 7.10
CA GLN A 522 22.86 -5.06 8.47
C GLN A 522 24.07 -4.81 9.38
N LEU A 523 24.25 -3.56 9.80
CA LEU A 523 25.25 -3.17 10.78
C LEU A 523 24.62 -3.25 12.18
N ASN A 524 25.13 -4.16 13.02
CA ASN A 524 24.92 -4.07 14.46
C ASN A 524 25.70 -2.87 14.98
N LEU A 525 25.00 -1.83 15.44
CA LEU A 525 25.58 -0.66 16.08
C LEU A 525 26.06 -1.02 17.50
N PRO A 526 27.34 -0.82 17.86
CA PRO A 526 27.75 -0.67 19.24
C PRO A 526 27.38 0.73 19.75
N ASN A 527 27.27 0.89 21.08
CA ASN A 527 26.90 2.15 21.76
C ASN A 527 27.93 3.30 21.60
N ASP A 528 29.06 3.10 20.90
CA ASP A 528 30.13 4.08 20.76
C ASP A 528 30.43 4.35 19.27
N VAL A 529 30.18 5.59 18.84
CA VAL A 529 30.23 6.05 17.44
C VAL A 529 31.67 6.35 16.98
N SER A 530 32.65 6.34 17.90
CA SER A 530 34.06 6.65 17.59
C SER A 530 34.81 5.55 16.80
N ALA A 531 34.24 4.34 16.70
CA ALA A 531 34.82 3.20 15.98
C ALA A 531 34.42 3.12 14.48
N MET A 532 33.71 4.11 13.93
CA MET A 532 33.13 4.07 12.57
C MET A 532 34.14 3.96 11.40
N HIS A 533 35.45 4.06 11.63
CA HIS A 533 36.44 4.01 10.54
C HIS A 533 36.76 2.60 10.00
N ASN A 534 36.27 1.51 10.62
CA ASN A 534 36.67 0.14 10.26
C ASN A 534 35.47 -0.84 10.11
N PHE A 535 34.50 -0.57 9.24
CA PHE A 535 33.52 -1.62 8.89
C PHE A 535 34.02 -2.54 7.77
N LEU A 536 34.39 -3.74 8.23
CA LEU A 536 34.21 -5.09 7.69
C LEU A 536 33.74 -5.22 6.23
N ASP A 537 34.51 -5.97 5.45
CA ASP A 537 34.15 -6.43 4.11
C ASP A 537 32.75 -7.07 4.08
N PRO A 538 31.99 -6.89 2.99
CA PRO A 538 30.75 -7.62 2.73
C PRO A 538 30.91 -9.12 2.97
N VAL A 539 30.16 -9.70 3.90
CA VAL A 539 30.07 -11.16 4.04
C VAL A 539 29.02 -11.66 3.04
N GLN A 540 29.47 -12.43 2.07
CA GLN A 540 28.58 -13.11 1.13
C GLN A 540 27.75 -14.15 1.89
N ILE A 541 26.44 -13.94 1.95
CA ILE A 541 25.48 -14.77 2.71
C ILE A 541 25.16 -16.07 1.97
N THR A 542 25.28 -16.06 0.64
CA THR A 542 25.12 -17.23 -0.22
C THR A 542 26.24 -17.26 -1.25
N ASP A 543 26.81 -18.44 -1.53
CA ASP A 543 27.77 -18.63 -2.63
C ASP A 543 27.17 -18.36 -4.03
N TYR A 544 25.85 -18.09 -4.09
CA TYR A 544 25.07 -17.88 -5.29
C TYR A 544 24.73 -16.39 -5.52
N PRO A 545 24.67 -15.92 -6.77
CA PRO A 545 24.38 -14.51 -7.13
C PRO A 545 22.89 -14.15 -7.04
N LEU A 546 22.11 -14.80 -6.15
CA LEU A 546 20.70 -14.48 -5.96
C LEU A 546 20.56 -13.31 -4.98
N GLY A 547 19.63 -12.40 -5.29
CA GLY A 547 19.25 -11.32 -4.37
C GLY A 547 18.57 -11.90 -3.13
N ILE A 548 18.96 -11.38 -1.97
CA ILE A 548 18.33 -11.68 -0.68
C ILE A 548 17.53 -10.46 -0.25
N ASP A 549 16.27 -10.69 0.11
CA ASP A 549 15.34 -9.68 0.61
C ASP A 549 14.72 -10.13 1.94
N ASN A 550 13.94 -9.25 2.59
CA ASN A 550 13.08 -9.60 3.72
C ASN A 550 13.79 -10.33 4.88
N LEU A 551 14.77 -9.70 5.52
CA LEU A 551 15.48 -10.30 6.66
C LEU A 551 14.65 -10.23 7.95
N LEU A 552 14.51 -11.37 8.64
CA LEU A 552 13.89 -11.47 9.96
C LEU A 552 14.68 -12.41 10.87
N VAL A 553 15.11 -11.93 12.04
CA VAL A 553 15.82 -12.73 13.05
C VAL A 553 14.85 -13.07 14.19
N ASN A 554 14.86 -14.32 14.66
CA ASN A 554 14.05 -14.69 15.82
C ASN A 554 14.55 -14.02 17.11
N ARG A 555 13.71 -13.99 18.16
CA ARG A 555 14.04 -13.31 19.42
C ARG A 555 15.31 -13.81 20.10
N GLN A 556 15.62 -15.11 19.99
CA GLN A 556 16.82 -15.69 20.60
C GLN A 556 18.06 -15.52 19.72
N ALA A 557 17.92 -14.93 18.53
CA ALA A 557 19.00 -14.78 17.55
C ALA A 557 19.71 -16.09 17.21
N THR A 558 18.93 -17.17 17.09
CA THR A 558 19.37 -18.52 16.72
C THR A 558 18.91 -18.93 15.32
N ARG A 559 17.98 -18.18 14.71
CA ARG A 559 17.49 -18.40 13.35
C ARG A 559 17.32 -17.08 12.60
N LEU A 560 17.61 -17.14 11.31
CA LEU A 560 17.35 -16.07 10.33
C LEU A 560 16.37 -16.60 9.28
N ALA A 561 15.34 -15.83 8.99
CA ALA A 561 14.53 -15.95 7.79
C ALA A 561 14.93 -14.87 6.78
N PHE A 562 14.97 -15.23 5.51
CA PHE A 562 15.14 -14.30 4.40
C PHE A 562 14.42 -14.82 3.16
N SER A 563 14.09 -13.95 2.21
CA SER A 563 13.50 -14.39 0.94
C SER A 563 14.51 -14.36 -0.18
N CYS A 564 14.44 -15.33 -1.07
CA CYS A 564 15.12 -15.33 -2.36
C CYS A 564 14.11 -15.59 -3.48
N GLN A 565 14.40 -15.05 -4.67
CA GLN A 565 13.66 -15.43 -5.87
C GLN A 565 14.16 -16.79 -6.38
N VAL A 566 13.33 -17.82 -6.26
CA VAL A 566 13.61 -19.20 -6.70
C VAL A 566 12.55 -19.71 -7.67
N TYR A 567 12.86 -20.73 -8.44
CA TYR A 567 11.82 -21.50 -9.12
C TYR A 567 11.27 -22.54 -8.15
N ALA A 568 9.95 -22.68 -8.06
CA ALA A 568 9.29 -23.50 -7.03
C ALA A 568 9.87 -24.91 -6.84
N ASN A 569 10.28 -25.56 -7.93
CA ASN A 569 10.79 -26.94 -7.94
C ASN A 569 12.33 -27.05 -8.03
N LEU A 570 13.06 -25.94 -7.91
CA LEU A 570 14.51 -25.92 -8.02
C LEU A 570 15.14 -25.49 -6.69
N SER A 571 16.28 -26.09 -6.37
CA SER A 571 17.11 -25.58 -5.26
C SER A 571 17.64 -24.16 -5.57
N ILE A 572 18.14 -23.48 -4.54
CA ILE A 572 18.84 -22.19 -4.68
C ILE A 572 19.95 -22.29 -5.73
N GLN A 573 20.75 -23.37 -5.68
CA GLN A 573 21.83 -23.61 -6.62
C GLN A 573 21.33 -23.83 -8.06
N GLN A 574 20.31 -24.66 -8.24
CA GLN A 574 19.73 -24.92 -9.55
C GLN A 574 19.10 -23.66 -10.15
N THR A 575 18.44 -22.85 -9.32
CA THR A 575 17.91 -21.53 -9.71
C THR A 575 19.04 -20.61 -10.17
N ALA A 576 20.13 -20.49 -9.41
CA ALA A 576 21.26 -19.64 -9.76
C ALA A 576 21.91 -20.06 -11.08
N ASN A 577 22.10 -21.37 -11.28
CA ASN A 577 22.63 -21.92 -12.53
C ASN A 577 21.72 -21.59 -13.72
N ARG A 578 20.41 -21.78 -13.56
CA ARG A 578 19.43 -21.43 -14.60
C ARG A 578 19.45 -19.94 -14.93
N GLN A 579 19.52 -19.06 -13.92
CA GLN A 579 19.59 -17.62 -14.13
C GLN A 579 20.88 -17.19 -14.86
N ALA A 580 22.01 -17.84 -14.57
CA ALA A 580 23.26 -17.59 -15.28
C ALA A 580 23.14 -17.97 -16.78
N VAL A 581 22.46 -19.07 -17.09
CA VAL A 581 22.16 -19.47 -18.47
C VAL A 581 21.20 -18.48 -19.15
N GLU A 582 20.13 -18.05 -18.48
CA GLU A 582 19.17 -17.07 -19.02
C GLU A 582 19.85 -15.73 -19.36
N LYS A 583 20.81 -15.28 -18.53
CA LYS A 583 21.58 -14.05 -18.77
C LYS A 583 22.57 -14.14 -19.94
N THR A 584 23.15 -15.31 -20.17
CA THR A 584 24.25 -15.49 -21.15
C THR A 584 23.78 -15.96 -22.52
N SER A 585 22.72 -16.75 -22.57
CA SER A 585 22.32 -17.45 -23.80
C SER A 585 21.40 -16.63 -24.70
N GLY A 586 20.70 -15.60 -24.17
CA GLY A 586 19.71 -14.83 -24.93
C GLY A 586 18.64 -15.70 -25.59
N SER A 587 18.46 -16.93 -25.10
CA SER A 587 17.67 -17.98 -25.74
C SER A 587 16.73 -18.66 -24.74
N LEU A 588 15.44 -18.59 -25.10
CA LEU A 588 14.31 -19.49 -24.82
C LEU A 588 14.14 -20.07 -23.40
N VAL A 589 12.99 -19.71 -22.82
CA VAL A 589 12.24 -20.49 -21.81
C VAL A 589 10.77 -20.53 -22.25
#